data_AF-A0A3Q3GWJ3-F1
#
_entry.id   AF-A0A3Q3GWJ3-F1
#
_cell.length_a   1.000
_cell.length_b   1.000
_cell.length_c   1.000
_cell.angle_alpha   90.00
_cell.angle_beta   90.00
_cell.angle_gamma   90.00
#
_symmetry.space_group_name_H-M   'P 1'
#
loop_
_entity.id
_entity.type
_entity.pdbx_description
1 polymer ?
#
loop_
_entity_poly.entity_id
_entity_poly.type
_entity_poly.pdbx_seq_one_letter_code
_entity_poly.pdbx_strand_id
1 'polypeptide(L)'
;MPISHFWRGLPGDIDAAYERHDGRFVFFKGKFWIFREANLEPGYPLELIDFGQDVPYDRIDTAIWWEPSGYTYIFQGDWYWRFNEQSRLADRGYPKPISVWGSSVPSTPKGAFLSDDGAYTFFYKGSKYWKFDNHRMKSEPGYPKSILKDFMGCSVDLDPDRDTDTDSGRKKPDVNVPPFNPDAGRDADKGREEDTNEVDVVLKVDDSEERTMNILMVTIPLVLVLCILGLIYAIINTLQSKGAPRLLVHCKRSLQTGSDPFT
;
A
#
# COMPACT_ATOMS: atom_id res chain seq x y z
N MET A 1 10.81 20.61 -4.63
CA MET A 1 11.41 20.66 -3.27
C MET A 1 12.35 19.45 -3.14
N PRO A 2 13.61 19.60 -2.69
CA PRO A 2 14.50 18.46 -2.48
C PRO A 2 14.00 17.55 -1.36
N ILE A 3 14.15 16.23 -1.50
CA ILE A 3 13.68 15.24 -0.52
C ILE A 3 14.32 15.45 0.87
N SER A 4 15.59 15.87 0.90
CA SER A 4 16.37 16.11 2.12
C SER A 4 15.84 17.28 2.98
N HIS A 5 14.98 18.13 2.42
CA HIS A 5 14.35 19.21 3.18
C HIS A 5 13.31 18.68 4.17
N PHE A 6 12.56 17.64 3.78
CA PHE A 6 11.59 16.97 4.64
C PHE A 6 12.27 15.82 5.41
N TRP A 7 12.98 14.94 4.71
CA TRP A 7 13.68 13.79 5.27
C TRP A 7 15.15 14.13 5.52
N ARG A 8 15.43 14.87 6.59
CA ARG A 8 16.80 15.34 6.88
C ARG A 8 17.76 14.15 7.03
N GLY A 9 18.85 14.18 6.25
CA GLY A 9 19.86 13.11 6.22
C GLY A 9 19.64 12.04 5.15
N LEU A 10 18.52 12.08 4.42
CA LEU A 10 18.28 11.22 3.26
C LEU A 10 18.91 11.84 2.00
N PRO A 11 19.68 11.07 1.20
CA PRO A 11 20.21 11.55 -0.06
C PRO A 11 19.11 11.74 -1.11
N GLY A 12 19.43 12.47 -2.18
CA GLY A 12 18.59 12.50 -3.39
C GLY A 12 18.61 11.17 -4.15
N ASP A 13 17.70 11.05 -5.12
CA ASP A 13 17.64 9.94 -6.08
C ASP A 13 17.66 8.55 -5.44
N ILE A 14 16.86 8.35 -4.39
CA ILE A 14 16.68 7.04 -3.75
C ILE A 14 16.24 5.96 -4.74
N ASP A 15 16.60 4.71 -4.46
CA ASP A 15 16.28 3.58 -5.35
C ASP A 15 14.90 2.99 -5.03
N ALA A 16 14.54 2.90 -3.74
CA ALA A 16 13.25 2.40 -3.29
C ALA A 16 12.86 2.97 -1.92
N ALA A 17 11.56 2.98 -1.62
CA ALA A 17 11.02 3.29 -0.31
C ALA A 17 9.76 2.47 -0.05
N TYR A 18 9.50 2.13 1.22
CA TYR A 18 8.24 1.53 1.64
C TYR A 18 7.95 1.85 3.12
N GLU A 19 6.69 1.72 3.50
CA GLU A 19 6.25 1.78 4.89
C GLU A 19 6.12 0.36 5.46
N ARG A 20 6.65 0.15 6.66
CA ARG A 20 6.52 -1.10 7.42
C ARG A 20 5.24 -1.13 8.24
N HIS A 21 4.84 -2.31 8.70
CA HIS A 21 3.69 -2.49 9.59
C HIS A 21 3.74 -1.74 10.93
N ASP A 22 4.93 -1.29 11.36
CA ASP A 22 5.12 -0.48 12.56
C ASP A 22 5.10 1.04 12.29
N GLY A 23 4.69 1.44 11.07
CA GLY A 23 4.57 2.84 10.64
C GLY A 23 5.93 3.50 10.35
N ARG A 24 7.02 2.73 10.31
CA ARG A 24 8.34 3.25 9.97
C ARG A 24 8.58 3.21 8.47
N PHE A 25 9.17 4.28 7.95
CA PHE A 25 9.54 4.40 6.53
C PHE A 25 10.96 3.91 6.35
N VAL A 26 11.16 3.00 5.40
CA VAL A 26 12.48 2.50 5.03
C VAL A 26 12.82 3.00 3.64
N PHE A 27 14.02 3.56 3.50
CA PHE A 27 14.54 4.07 2.23
C PHE A 27 15.82 3.34 1.85
N PHE A 28 16.03 3.12 0.54
CA PHE A 28 17.19 2.41 0.01
C PHE A 28 17.96 3.27 -1.01
N LYS A 29 19.29 3.30 -0.86
CA LYS A 29 20.24 3.90 -1.82
C LYS A 29 21.65 3.37 -1.59
N GLY A 30 21.92 2.12 -1.98
CA GLY A 30 23.13 1.36 -1.62
C GLY A 30 23.32 1.06 -0.12
N LYS A 31 22.78 1.91 0.74
CA LYS A 31 22.54 1.76 2.17
C LYS A 31 21.05 1.79 2.43
N PHE A 32 20.64 1.64 3.68
CA PHE A 32 19.27 1.86 4.07
C PHE A 32 19.15 2.82 5.25
N TRP A 33 18.03 3.55 5.28
CA TRP A 33 17.64 4.47 6.35
C TRP A 33 16.28 4.05 6.88
N ILE A 34 16.10 4.12 8.19
CA ILE A 34 14.79 3.99 8.81
C ILE A 34 14.41 5.32 9.44
N PHE A 35 13.23 5.79 9.09
CA PHE A 35 12.64 6.98 9.65
C PHE A 35 11.36 6.64 10.41
N ARG A 36 11.11 7.39 11.48
CA ARG A 36 9.82 7.45 12.18
C ARG A 36 9.25 8.83 11.91
N GLU A 37 8.11 8.89 11.21
CA GLU A 37 7.62 10.14 10.62
C GLU A 37 8.77 10.80 9.84
N ALA A 38 9.08 12.08 10.04
CA ALA A 38 10.19 12.76 9.35
C ALA A 38 11.57 12.64 10.07
N ASN A 39 11.68 11.86 11.15
CA ASN A 39 12.89 11.77 11.97
C ASN A 39 13.71 10.51 11.66
N LEU A 40 15.01 10.69 11.37
CA LEU A 40 15.94 9.58 11.15
C LEU A 40 16.17 8.84 12.48
N GLU A 41 15.98 7.52 12.48
CA GLU A 41 16.23 6.72 13.68
C GLU A 41 17.75 6.67 14.00
N PRO A 42 18.15 6.60 15.28
CA PRO A 42 19.56 6.57 15.66
C PRO A 42 20.31 5.36 15.07
N GLY A 43 21.53 5.59 14.59
CA GLY A 43 22.40 4.54 14.02
C GLY A 43 22.29 4.35 12.52
N TYR A 44 21.39 5.07 11.84
CA TYR A 44 21.26 5.05 10.38
C TYR A 44 22.07 6.16 9.68
N PRO A 45 22.49 5.96 8.42
CA PRO A 45 22.28 4.77 7.60
C PRO A 45 23.16 3.57 7.97
N LEU A 46 22.67 2.37 7.66
CA LEU A 46 23.40 1.11 7.75
C LEU A 46 23.63 0.51 6.35
N GLU A 47 24.63 -0.37 6.23
CA GLU A 47 24.91 -1.06 4.97
C GLU A 47 23.76 -2.00 4.59
N LEU A 48 23.49 -2.18 3.30
CA LEU A 48 22.36 -2.99 2.86
C LEU A 48 22.45 -4.45 3.31
N ILE A 49 23.67 -4.97 3.47
CA ILE A 49 23.92 -6.32 4.04
C ILE A 49 23.37 -6.49 5.47
N ASP A 50 23.23 -5.41 6.23
CA ASP A 50 22.72 -5.43 7.60
C ASP A 50 21.18 -5.34 7.68
N PHE A 51 20.51 -5.15 6.53
CA PHE A 51 19.06 -5.05 6.44
C PHE A 51 18.38 -6.37 6.83
N GLY A 52 18.88 -7.48 6.29
CA GLY A 52 18.35 -8.82 6.55
C GLY A 52 19.20 -9.94 5.95
N GLN A 53 18.91 -11.17 6.34
CA GLN A 53 19.54 -12.37 5.78
C GLN A 53 18.77 -12.86 4.55
N ASP A 54 19.49 -13.43 3.58
CA ASP A 54 18.97 -14.01 2.34
C ASP A 54 18.16 -13.02 1.45
N VAL A 55 18.45 -11.72 1.54
CA VAL A 55 17.92 -10.65 0.69
C VAL A 55 19.04 -10.01 -0.17
N PRO A 56 18.71 -9.26 -1.23
CA PRO A 56 19.70 -8.55 -2.03
C PRO A 56 20.60 -7.64 -1.19
N TYR A 57 21.92 -7.71 -1.42
CA TYR A 57 22.92 -6.95 -0.66
C TYR A 57 23.50 -5.75 -1.43
N ASP A 58 23.21 -5.62 -2.72
CA ASP A 58 23.73 -4.59 -3.61
C ASP A 58 22.71 -3.48 -3.91
N ARG A 59 21.47 -3.84 -4.25
CA ARG A 59 20.40 -2.89 -4.57
C ARG A 59 19.01 -3.48 -4.37
N ILE A 60 18.07 -2.64 -3.96
CA ILE A 60 16.62 -2.94 -3.96
C ILE A 60 15.94 -1.99 -4.93
N ASP A 61 15.21 -2.55 -5.91
CA ASP A 61 14.50 -1.77 -6.93
C ASP A 61 13.10 -1.34 -6.48
N THR A 62 12.45 -2.17 -5.66
CA THR A 62 11.12 -1.90 -5.10
C THR A 62 10.94 -2.74 -3.84
N ALA A 63 10.25 -2.18 -2.84
CA ALA A 63 9.81 -2.93 -1.67
C ALA A 63 8.38 -2.53 -1.32
N ILE A 64 7.62 -3.45 -0.73
CA ILE A 64 6.27 -3.16 -0.24
C ILE A 64 5.94 -4.08 0.95
N TRP A 65 5.39 -3.50 2.02
CA TRP A 65 4.73 -4.30 3.04
C TRP A 65 3.38 -4.76 2.52
N TRP A 66 3.19 -6.07 2.38
CA TRP A 66 1.97 -6.63 1.83
C TRP A 66 1.09 -7.17 2.95
N GLU A 67 0.19 -6.30 3.44
CA GLU A 67 -0.70 -6.51 4.58
C GLU A 67 -1.44 -7.86 4.56
N PRO A 68 -2.01 -8.34 3.42
CA PRO A 68 -2.76 -9.59 3.42
C PRO A 68 -1.92 -10.81 3.85
N SER A 69 -0.61 -10.76 3.62
CA SER A 69 0.30 -11.86 3.96
C SER A 69 1.10 -11.61 5.24
N GLY A 70 1.25 -10.35 5.67
CA GLY A 70 2.11 -9.99 6.78
C GLY A 70 3.62 -10.12 6.49
N TYR A 71 4.03 -9.95 5.23
CA TYR A 71 5.43 -9.98 4.82
C TYR A 71 5.78 -8.78 3.94
N THR A 72 7.06 -8.41 3.94
CA THR A 72 7.60 -7.43 2.99
C THR A 72 8.04 -8.14 1.72
N TYR A 73 7.58 -7.67 0.56
CA TYR A 73 8.02 -8.17 -0.73
C TYR A 73 9.07 -7.24 -1.28
N ILE A 74 10.25 -7.78 -1.54
CA ILE A 74 11.41 -7.04 -2.05
C ILE A 74 11.64 -7.51 -3.49
N PHE A 75 11.79 -6.56 -4.41
CA PHE A 75 12.00 -6.82 -5.83
C PHE A 75 13.37 -6.29 -6.25
N GLN A 76 14.07 -7.10 -7.02
CA GLN A 76 15.34 -6.73 -7.65
C GLN A 76 15.42 -7.42 -9.02
N GLY A 77 15.51 -6.62 -10.08
CA GLY A 77 15.44 -7.14 -11.44
C GLY A 77 14.13 -7.91 -11.68
N ASP A 78 14.26 -9.13 -12.20
CA ASP A 78 13.13 -10.03 -12.47
C ASP A 78 12.88 -11.05 -11.34
N TRP A 79 13.40 -10.78 -10.15
CA TRP A 79 13.27 -11.63 -8.97
C TRP A 79 12.61 -10.89 -7.82
N TYR A 80 11.94 -11.66 -6.95
CA TYR A 80 11.37 -11.13 -5.72
C TYR A 80 11.60 -12.07 -4.54
N TRP A 81 11.65 -11.49 -3.35
CA TRP A 81 11.84 -12.13 -2.06
C TRP A 81 10.62 -11.85 -1.19
N ARG A 82 10.22 -12.84 -0.39
CA ARG A 82 9.28 -12.64 0.72
C ARG A 82 10.08 -12.57 2.01
N PHE A 83 10.10 -11.38 2.60
CA PHE A 83 10.93 -11.04 3.76
C PHE A 83 10.09 -10.99 5.04
N ASN A 84 10.54 -11.70 6.05
CA ASN A 84 9.94 -11.68 7.38
C ASN A 84 10.60 -10.58 8.22
N GLU A 85 9.83 -9.53 8.51
CA GLU A 85 10.29 -8.36 9.29
C GLU A 85 10.67 -8.68 10.73
N GLN A 86 10.13 -9.76 11.32
CA GLN A 86 10.40 -10.15 12.71
C GLN A 86 11.71 -10.94 12.83
N SER A 87 11.91 -11.95 11.98
CA SER A 87 13.14 -12.74 11.97
C SER A 87 14.28 -12.08 11.18
N ARG A 88 13.97 -11.04 10.40
CA ARG A 88 14.87 -10.37 9.44
C ARG A 88 15.53 -11.36 8.47
N LEU A 89 14.74 -12.29 7.96
CA LEU A 89 15.17 -13.37 7.07
C LEU A 89 14.19 -13.50 5.90
N ALA A 90 14.71 -13.72 4.70
CA ALA A 90 13.88 -14.13 3.56
C ALA A 90 13.42 -15.58 3.71
N ASP A 91 12.18 -15.85 3.33
CA ASP A 91 11.61 -17.19 3.45
C ASP A 91 12.35 -18.22 2.57
N ARG A 92 12.38 -19.46 3.04
CA ARG A 92 12.96 -20.57 2.26
C ARG A 92 12.25 -20.74 0.92
N GLY A 93 13.02 -20.95 -0.14
CA GLY A 93 12.50 -21.12 -1.50
C GLY A 93 12.26 -19.80 -2.25
N TYR A 94 12.77 -18.69 -1.70
CA TYR A 94 13.01 -17.42 -2.38
C TYR A 94 14.51 -17.23 -2.69
N PRO A 95 14.88 -16.41 -3.68
CA PRO A 95 14.00 -15.63 -4.55
C PRO A 95 13.15 -16.47 -5.50
N LYS A 96 12.03 -15.91 -5.94
CA LYS A 96 11.19 -16.45 -7.01
C LYS A 96 11.16 -15.48 -8.20
N PRO A 97 10.98 -15.98 -9.43
CA PRO A 97 10.89 -15.10 -10.59
C PRO A 97 9.58 -14.32 -10.55
N ILE A 98 9.60 -13.04 -10.96
CA ILE A 98 8.42 -12.18 -11.04
C ILE A 98 7.36 -12.76 -11.98
N SER A 99 7.74 -13.62 -12.94
CA SER A 99 6.81 -14.31 -13.83
C SER A 99 5.75 -15.16 -13.09
N VAL A 100 5.94 -15.50 -11.82
CA VAL A 100 4.91 -16.12 -10.96
C VAL A 100 3.66 -15.24 -10.85
N TRP A 101 3.83 -13.91 -10.91
CA TRP A 101 2.72 -12.95 -10.89
C TRP A 101 2.05 -12.77 -12.27
N GLY A 102 2.53 -13.48 -13.29
CA GLY A 102 2.01 -13.44 -14.66
C GLY A 102 2.09 -12.04 -15.27
N SER A 103 1.01 -11.63 -15.93
CA SER A 103 0.86 -10.27 -16.50
C SER A 103 0.53 -9.20 -15.45
N SER A 104 0.43 -9.58 -14.18
CA SER A 104 -0.13 -8.68 -13.14
C SER A 104 0.88 -7.74 -12.52
N VAL A 105 2.16 -8.10 -12.59
CA VAL A 105 3.28 -7.27 -12.13
C VAL A 105 4.24 -7.11 -13.30
N PRO A 106 4.66 -5.88 -13.65
CA PRO A 106 5.64 -5.69 -14.71
C PRO A 106 6.99 -6.31 -14.29
N SER A 107 7.80 -6.73 -15.26
CA SER A 107 9.22 -7.01 -15.00
C SER A 107 9.91 -5.78 -14.41
N THR A 108 10.85 -5.93 -13.49
CA THR A 108 11.61 -4.82 -12.89
C THR A 108 10.76 -3.61 -12.47
N PRO A 109 9.77 -3.76 -11.55
CA PRO A 109 8.97 -2.63 -11.08
C PRO A 109 9.88 -1.54 -10.47
N LYS A 110 9.45 -0.29 -10.56
CA LYS A 110 10.15 0.89 -10.00
C LYS A 110 9.53 1.39 -8.70
N GLY A 111 8.32 0.94 -8.39
CA GLY A 111 7.78 1.01 -7.05
C GLY A 111 6.45 0.30 -6.96
N ALA A 112 6.00 0.13 -5.73
CA ALA A 112 4.73 -0.48 -5.41
C ALA A 112 4.14 0.15 -4.16
N PHE A 113 2.82 0.26 -4.09
CA PHE A 113 2.10 0.75 -2.91
C PHE A 113 0.69 0.17 -2.87
N LEU A 114 0.11 0.10 -1.67
CA LEU A 114 -1.26 -0.39 -1.45
C LEU A 114 -2.26 0.76 -1.63
N SER A 115 -3.51 0.41 -1.96
CA SER A 115 -4.65 1.30 -1.74
C SER A 115 -4.89 1.51 -0.24
N ASP A 116 -5.60 2.59 0.10
CA ASP A 116 -5.90 2.95 1.49
C ASP A 116 -6.62 1.85 2.28
N ASP A 117 -7.43 1.02 1.59
CA ASP A 117 -8.16 -0.12 2.15
C ASP A 117 -7.39 -1.45 2.07
N GLY A 118 -6.17 -1.45 1.49
CA GLY A 118 -5.37 -2.64 1.28
C GLY A 118 -5.93 -3.62 0.25
N ALA A 119 -7.04 -3.30 -0.44
CA ALA A 119 -7.69 -4.20 -1.39
C ALA A 119 -6.91 -4.34 -2.71
N TYR A 120 -6.14 -3.31 -3.09
CA TYR A 120 -5.36 -3.30 -4.32
C TYR A 120 -3.90 -2.97 -4.06
N THR A 121 -3.02 -3.57 -4.86
CA THR A 121 -1.61 -3.19 -4.96
C THR A 121 -1.36 -2.53 -6.30
N PHE A 122 -0.76 -1.36 -6.31
CA PHE A 122 -0.35 -0.67 -7.52
C PHE A 122 1.15 -0.85 -7.72
N PHE A 123 1.54 -1.33 -8.90
CA PHE A 123 2.94 -1.40 -9.32
C PHE A 123 3.17 -0.39 -10.44
N TYR A 124 4.29 0.33 -10.43
CA TYR A 124 4.61 1.25 -11.53
C TYR A 124 5.96 0.97 -12.17
N LYS A 125 6.04 1.27 -13.46
CA LYS A 125 7.26 1.20 -14.27
C LYS A 125 7.18 2.21 -15.40
N GLY A 126 8.16 3.12 -15.44
CA GLY A 126 8.14 4.25 -16.38
C GLY A 126 6.91 5.12 -16.15
N SER A 127 6.21 5.47 -17.23
CA SER A 127 4.96 6.25 -17.17
C SER A 127 3.69 5.41 -16.98
N LYS A 128 3.83 4.12 -16.71
CA LYS A 128 2.71 3.17 -16.61
C LYS A 128 2.58 2.58 -15.21
N TYR A 129 1.35 2.25 -14.83
CA TYR A 129 1.07 1.50 -13.61
C TYR A 129 0.07 0.36 -13.85
N TRP A 130 0.20 -0.69 -13.06
CA TRP A 130 -0.62 -1.90 -13.02
C TRP A 130 -1.37 -1.92 -11.70
N LYS A 131 -2.66 -2.29 -11.74
CA LYS A 131 -3.49 -2.48 -10.56
C LYS A 131 -3.70 -3.98 -10.34
N PHE A 132 -3.27 -4.46 -9.18
CA PHE A 132 -3.39 -5.85 -8.75
C PHE A 132 -4.47 -5.95 -7.68
N ASP A 133 -5.42 -6.85 -7.86
CA ASP A 133 -6.46 -7.18 -6.89
C ASP A 133 -5.91 -8.21 -5.89
N ASN A 134 -5.77 -7.80 -4.64
CA ASN A 134 -5.18 -8.63 -3.59
C ASN A 134 -6.11 -9.79 -3.17
N HIS A 135 -7.43 -9.66 -3.36
CA HIS A 135 -8.39 -10.71 -3.02
C HIS A 135 -8.46 -11.77 -4.12
N ARG A 136 -8.54 -11.33 -5.39
CA ARG A 136 -8.64 -12.22 -6.55
C ARG A 136 -7.28 -12.73 -7.04
N MET A 137 -6.19 -12.17 -6.50
CA MET A 137 -4.80 -12.49 -6.88
C MET A 137 -4.56 -12.34 -8.38
N LYS A 138 -5.14 -11.29 -8.99
CA LYS A 138 -5.12 -11.06 -10.44
C LYS A 138 -4.97 -9.58 -10.78
N SER A 139 -4.46 -9.29 -11.98
CA SER A 139 -4.51 -7.95 -12.55
C SER A 139 -5.93 -7.51 -12.84
N GLU A 140 -6.23 -6.25 -12.57
CA GLU A 140 -7.47 -5.64 -13.00
C GLU A 140 -7.50 -5.43 -14.53
N PRO A 141 -8.63 -5.68 -15.21
CA PRO A 141 -8.78 -5.39 -16.63
C PRO A 141 -8.57 -3.91 -16.94
N GLY A 142 -8.05 -3.62 -18.14
CA GLY A 142 -7.82 -2.24 -18.60
C GLY A 142 -6.54 -1.59 -18.05
N TYR A 143 -5.65 -2.37 -17.46
CA TYR A 143 -4.29 -1.98 -17.08
C TYR A 143 -3.25 -2.61 -18.01
N PRO A 144 -2.08 -1.98 -18.21
CA PRO A 144 -1.59 -0.78 -17.52
C PRO A 144 -2.21 0.54 -18.00
N LYS A 145 -2.26 1.52 -17.10
CA LYS A 145 -2.69 2.92 -17.36
C LYS A 145 -1.56 3.91 -17.12
N SER A 146 -1.76 5.17 -17.51
CA SER A 146 -0.75 6.23 -17.36
C SER A 146 -0.75 6.78 -15.94
N ILE A 147 0.37 6.60 -15.21
CA ILE A 147 0.52 7.16 -13.86
C ILE A 147 0.58 8.70 -13.90
N LEU A 148 1.09 9.27 -14.99
CA LEU A 148 1.17 10.71 -15.18
C LEU A 148 -0.22 11.34 -15.29
N LYS A 149 -1.14 10.66 -15.99
CA LYS A 149 -2.51 11.14 -16.13
C LYS A 149 -3.31 10.95 -14.85
N ASP A 150 -3.29 9.73 -14.31
CA ASP A 150 -4.25 9.33 -13.27
C ASP A 150 -3.78 9.71 -11.86
N PHE A 151 -2.47 9.80 -11.60
CA PHE A 151 -1.93 10.18 -10.28
C PHE A 151 -1.31 11.58 -10.26
N MET A 152 -0.59 11.96 -11.31
CA MET A 152 0.09 13.27 -11.35
C MET A 152 -0.79 14.39 -11.93
N GLY A 153 -1.97 14.06 -12.45
CA GLY A 153 -2.93 15.03 -13.00
C GLY A 153 -2.48 15.70 -14.30
N CYS A 154 -1.54 15.10 -15.04
CA CYS A 154 -1.10 15.63 -16.32
C CYS A 154 -2.17 15.35 -17.40
N SER A 155 -2.75 16.40 -17.98
CA SER A 155 -3.45 16.29 -19.26
C SER A 155 -2.42 16.19 -20.37
N VAL A 156 -2.41 15.08 -21.09
CA VAL A 156 -1.70 15.01 -22.36
C VAL A 156 -2.63 15.67 -23.37
N ASP A 157 -2.45 16.97 -23.59
CA ASP A 157 -3.02 17.62 -24.76
C ASP A 157 -2.28 17.03 -25.95
N LEU A 158 -2.81 15.92 -26.48
CA LEU A 158 -2.44 15.42 -27.79
C LEU A 158 -3.01 16.43 -28.78
N ASP A 159 -2.32 17.55 -28.96
CA ASP A 159 -2.51 18.39 -30.14
C ASP A 159 -1.89 17.60 -31.30
N PRO A 160 -2.69 16.96 -32.18
CA PRO A 160 -2.18 16.05 -33.20
C PRO A 160 -1.36 16.78 -34.28
N ASP A 161 -1.38 18.11 -34.27
CA ASP A 161 -0.85 18.95 -35.35
C ASP A 161 0.50 19.63 -35.00
N ARG A 162 1.17 19.25 -33.89
CA ARG A 162 2.39 19.95 -33.45
C ARG A 162 3.72 19.21 -33.61
N ASP A 163 3.76 18.21 -34.48
CA ASP A 163 5.01 17.55 -34.89
C ASP A 163 5.26 17.63 -36.41
N THR A 164 5.13 18.83 -36.98
CA THR A 164 5.97 19.25 -38.11
C THR A 164 6.27 20.74 -37.93
N ASP A 165 7.47 21.09 -37.46
CA ASP A 165 8.41 21.77 -38.35
C ASP A 165 9.71 22.18 -37.63
N THR A 166 10.77 21.85 -38.35
CA THR A 166 12.15 22.31 -38.26
C THR A 166 12.32 23.80 -37.98
N ASP A 167 13.38 24.08 -37.22
CA ASP A 167 14.13 25.34 -37.12
C ASP A 167 14.14 26.18 -38.42
N SER A 168 13.53 27.38 -38.40
CA SER A 168 14.10 28.63 -38.93
C SER A 168 13.07 29.76 -39.09
N GLY A 169 13.33 30.89 -38.43
CA GLY A 169 13.06 32.21 -39.01
C GLY A 169 11.76 32.93 -38.61
N ARG A 170 11.93 34.12 -38.01
CA ARG A 170 10.90 35.17 -37.87
C ARG A 170 10.11 35.40 -39.16
N LYS A 171 8.78 35.32 -39.10
CA LYS A 171 7.89 36.00 -40.06
C LYS A 171 6.80 36.79 -39.33
N LYS A 172 6.62 38.01 -39.82
CA LYS A 172 5.74 39.10 -39.36
C LYS A 172 4.25 38.73 -39.53
N PRO A 173 3.32 39.22 -38.70
CA PRO A 173 1.90 38.94 -38.89
C PRO A 173 1.38 39.63 -40.16
N ASP A 174 0.72 38.84 -41.01
CA ASP A 174 0.07 39.33 -42.23
C ASP A 174 -1.29 39.98 -41.88
N VAL A 175 -1.49 41.18 -42.39
CA VAL A 175 -2.62 42.07 -42.14
C VAL A 175 -3.59 41.91 -43.31
N ASN A 176 -4.29 40.78 -43.37
CA ASN A 176 -5.41 40.55 -44.29
C ASN A 176 -6.34 39.45 -43.74
N VAL A 177 -7.02 39.73 -42.62
CA VAL A 177 -8.16 38.92 -42.16
C VAL A 177 -9.44 39.69 -42.51
N PRO A 178 -10.33 39.17 -43.38
CA PRO A 178 -11.63 39.79 -43.61
C PRO A 178 -12.53 39.67 -42.37
N PRO A 179 -13.46 40.61 -42.13
CA PRO A 179 -14.28 40.59 -40.92
C PRO A 179 -15.21 39.39 -40.87
N PHE A 180 -15.32 38.81 -39.68
CA PHE A 180 -16.28 37.79 -39.27
C PHE A 180 -17.71 38.20 -39.66
N ASN A 181 -18.42 37.36 -40.43
CA ASN A 181 -19.84 37.54 -40.75
C ASN A 181 -20.67 36.52 -39.95
N PRO A 182 -21.56 36.94 -39.03
CA PRO A 182 -22.19 36.03 -38.08
C PRO A 182 -23.55 35.47 -38.52
N ASP A 183 -23.97 35.62 -39.78
CA ASP A 183 -25.24 35.07 -40.27
C ASP A 183 -25.07 34.27 -41.57
N ALA A 184 -24.88 32.96 -41.43
CA ALA A 184 -25.17 32.00 -42.49
C ALA A 184 -25.87 30.79 -41.85
N GLY A 185 -27.19 30.85 -41.84
CA GLY A 185 -28.03 29.77 -41.37
C GLY A 185 -28.00 28.55 -42.29
N ARG A 186 -28.17 27.39 -41.66
CA ARG A 186 -29.14 26.34 -41.97
C ARG A 186 -29.21 25.88 -43.44
N ASP A 187 -28.73 24.66 -43.70
CA ASP A 187 -29.52 23.67 -44.44
C ASP A 187 -29.11 22.24 -44.07
N ALA A 188 -30.12 21.38 -44.12
CA ALA A 188 -30.14 20.00 -43.67
C ALA A 188 -29.56 19.03 -44.70
N ASP A 189 -28.98 17.92 -44.22
CA ASP A 189 -29.06 16.66 -44.95
C ASP A 189 -29.15 15.46 -43.99
N LYS A 190 -29.92 14.48 -44.44
CA LYS A 190 -30.46 13.31 -43.76
C LYS A 190 -29.45 12.15 -43.69
N GLY A 191 -29.42 11.53 -42.51
CA GLY A 191 -29.57 10.08 -42.26
C GLY A 191 -28.59 9.10 -42.90
N ARG A 192 -27.96 8.25 -42.06
CA ARG A 192 -28.05 6.77 -42.16
C ARG A 192 -27.44 6.05 -40.94
N GLU A 193 -28.30 5.23 -40.31
CA GLU A 193 -28.10 3.95 -39.60
C GLU A 193 -27.06 3.80 -38.48
N GLU A 194 -27.59 3.60 -37.26
CA GLU A 194 -27.00 2.86 -36.13
C GLU A 194 -26.73 1.40 -36.51
N ASP A 195 -25.62 0.83 -36.02
CA ASP A 195 -25.52 -0.59 -35.73
C ASP A 195 -24.72 -0.77 -34.43
N THR A 196 -25.46 -0.92 -33.34
CA THR A 196 -24.97 -1.35 -32.02
C THR A 196 -24.91 -2.87 -32.00
N ASN A 197 -23.72 -3.45 -32.03
CA ASN A 197 -23.54 -4.87 -31.71
C ASN A 197 -23.42 -5.04 -30.19
N GLU A 198 -24.57 -5.24 -29.55
CA GLU A 198 -24.71 -5.78 -28.20
C GLU A 198 -24.49 -7.31 -28.27
N VAL A 199 -23.43 -7.80 -27.65
CA VAL A 199 -23.26 -9.25 -27.41
C VAL A 199 -23.55 -9.48 -25.93
N ASP A 200 -24.79 -9.88 -25.67
CA ASP A 200 -25.23 -10.34 -24.35
C ASP A 200 -24.61 -11.72 -24.08
N VAL A 201 -23.59 -11.77 -23.21
CA VAL A 201 -23.10 -13.03 -22.64
C VAL A 201 -23.68 -13.12 -21.23
N VAL A 202 -24.84 -13.76 -21.14
CA VAL A 202 -25.42 -14.23 -19.89
C VAL A 202 -24.50 -15.30 -19.29
N LEU A 203 -23.51 -14.88 -18.49
CA LEU A 203 -22.85 -15.75 -17.54
C LEU A 203 -23.79 -15.92 -16.34
N LYS A 204 -24.41 -17.09 -16.23
CA LYS A 204 -25.01 -17.56 -14.97
C LYS A 204 -23.94 -17.48 -13.89
N VAL A 205 -24.08 -16.53 -12.97
CA VAL A 205 -23.36 -16.52 -11.70
C VAL A 205 -23.97 -17.63 -10.86
N ASP A 206 -23.15 -18.60 -10.46
CA ASP A 206 -23.53 -19.63 -9.50
C ASP A 206 -23.80 -18.95 -8.14
N ASP A 207 -25.06 -18.98 -7.67
CA ASP A 207 -25.54 -18.51 -6.34
C ASP A 207 -24.97 -19.34 -5.16
N SER A 208 -23.74 -19.83 -5.29
CA SER A 208 -23.04 -20.63 -4.29
C SER A 208 -22.22 -19.79 -3.31
N GLU A 209 -21.85 -18.56 -3.66
CA GLU A 209 -20.98 -17.70 -2.84
C GLU A 209 -21.74 -16.90 -1.76
N GLU A 210 -23.00 -16.48 -2.00
CA GLU A 210 -23.80 -15.77 -0.99
C GLU A 210 -24.16 -16.67 0.19
N ARG A 211 -24.43 -17.96 -0.05
CA ARG A 211 -24.73 -18.92 1.02
C ARG A 211 -23.52 -19.14 1.92
N THR A 212 -22.32 -19.23 1.36
CA THR A 212 -21.09 -19.33 2.15
C THR A 212 -20.82 -18.05 2.96
N MET A 213 -21.07 -16.88 2.38
CA MET A 213 -20.86 -15.60 3.07
C MET A 213 -21.87 -15.38 4.22
N ASN A 214 -23.14 -15.77 4.03
CA ASN A 214 -24.16 -15.73 5.08
C ASN A 214 -23.87 -16.72 6.22
N ILE A 215 -23.34 -17.91 5.91
CA ILE A 215 -22.93 -18.88 6.94
C ILE A 215 -21.74 -18.32 7.75
N LEU A 216 -20.76 -17.69 7.10
CA LEU A 216 -19.62 -17.07 7.80
C LEU A 216 -20.06 -15.91 8.70
N MET A 217 -21.00 -15.07 8.23
CA MET A 217 -21.56 -13.95 9.00
C MET A 217 -22.27 -14.39 10.28
N VAL A 218 -22.86 -15.59 10.33
CA VAL A 218 -23.53 -16.12 11.53
C VAL A 218 -22.58 -16.95 12.40
N THR A 219 -21.69 -17.72 11.78
CA THR A 219 -20.79 -18.62 12.52
C THR A 219 -19.68 -17.88 13.26
N ILE A 220 -19.11 -16.83 12.68
CA ILE A 220 -18.02 -16.06 13.31
C ILE A 220 -18.49 -15.37 14.61
N PRO A 221 -19.60 -14.62 14.66
CA PRO A 221 -20.12 -14.07 15.92
C PRO A 221 -20.48 -15.15 16.94
N LEU A 222 -21.03 -16.28 16.50
CA LEU A 222 -21.42 -17.37 17.41
C LEU A 222 -20.20 -18.04 18.06
N VAL A 223 -19.12 -18.23 17.29
CA VAL A 223 -17.84 -18.73 17.82
C VAL A 223 -17.20 -17.73 18.79
N LEU A 224 -17.22 -16.43 18.46
CA LEU A 224 -16.71 -15.38 19.36
C LEU A 224 -17.46 -15.35 20.69
N VAL A 225 -18.80 -15.46 20.66
CA VAL A 225 -19.62 -15.54 21.88
C VAL A 225 -19.24 -16.77 22.72
N LEU A 226 -19.05 -17.93 22.09
CA LEU A 226 -18.61 -19.14 22.80
C LEU A 226 -17.21 -18.98 23.43
N CYS A 227 -16.28 -18.35 22.73
CA CYS A 227 -14.95 -18.04 23.28
C CYS A 227 -15.04 -17.11 24.49
N ILE A 228 -15.86 -16.05 24.42
CA ILE A 228 -16.07 -15.11 25.53
C ILE A 228 -16.69 -15.84 26.74
N LEU A 229 -17.70 -16.68 26.53
CA LEU A 229 -18.30 -17.49 27.60
C LEU A 229 -17.28 -18.46 28.23
N GLY A 230 -16.41 -19.06 27.42
CA GLY A 230 -15.31 -19.90 27.90
C GLY A 230 -14.30 -19.14 28.76
N LEU A 231 -13.93 -17.92 28.36
CA LEU A 231 -13.06 -17.04 29.15
C LEU A 231 -13.72 -16.62 30.46
N ILE A 232 -15.00 -16.24 30.43
CA ILE A 232 -15.77 -15.90 31.64
C ILE A 232 -15.84 -17.11 32.57
N TYR A 233 -16.14 -18.31 32.05
CA TYR A 233 -16.16 -19.53 32.84
C TYR A 233 -14.79 -19.83 33.46
N ALA A 234 -13.70 -19.69 32.70
CA ALA A 234 -12.35 -19.87 33.20
C ALA A 234 -12.00 -18.86 34.32
N ILE A 235 -12.41 -17.60 34.17
CA ILE A 235 -12.26 -16.55 35.17
C ILE A 235 -13.06 -16.89 36.43
N ILE A 236 -14.34 -17.25 36.31
CA ILE A 236 -15.18 -17.65 37.45
C ILE A 236 -14.58 -18.85 38.15
N ASN A 237 -14.15 -19.87 37.41
CA ASN A 237 -13.53 -21.07 37.98
C ASN A 237 -12.20 -20.75 38.68
N THR A 238 -11.38 -19.85 38.13
CA THR A 238 -10.15 -19.40 38.81
C THR A 238 -10.40 -18.51 40.02
N LEU A 239 -11.52 -17.78 40.05
CA LEU A 239 -11.93 -17.01 41.22
C LEU A 239 -12.54 -17.91 42.31
N GLN A 240 -13.29 -18.94 41.93
CA GLN A 240 -13.84 -19.93 42.85
C GLN A 240 -12.76 -20.89 43.38
N SER A 241 -11.75 -21.23 42.57
CA SER A 241 -10.59 -22.00 43.04
C SER A 241 -9.69 -21.19 43.98
N LYS A 242 -9.83 -19.85 44.01
CA LYS A 242 -9.13 -18.94 44.92
C LYS A 242 -9.99 -18.52 46.12
N GLY A 243 -10.78 -19.46 46.65
CA GLY A 243 -11.58 -19.24 47.86
C GLY A 243 -10.75 -18.85 49.09
N ALA A 244 -11.07 -17.66 49.62
CA ALA A 244 -10.87 -17.13 50.98
C ALA A 244 -9.43 -16.85 51.48
N PRO A 245 -8.99 -15.56 51.55
CA PRO A 245 -7.91 -15.17 52.44
C PRO A 245 -8.42 -15.19 53.90
N ARG A 246 -7.86 -16.09 54.71
CA ARG A 246 -7.94 -16.00 56.18
C ARG A 246 -7.18 -14.76 56.63
N LEU A 247 -7.91 -13.67 56.86
CA LEU A 247 -7.33 -12.43 57.35
C LEU A 247 -7.09 -12.57 58.87
N LEU A 248 -5.81 -12.75 59.22
CA LEU A 248 -5.31 -12.81 60.57
C LEU A 248 -5.67 -11.52 61.33
N VAL A 249 -6.46 -11.69 62.39
CA VAL A 249 -6.68 -10.67 63.42
C VAL A 249 -5.41 -10.58 64.26
N HIS A 250 -4.48 -9.70 63.90
CA HIS A 250 -3.41 -9.30 64.82
C HIS A 250 -2.78 -7.95 64.45
N CYS A 251 -3.36 -6.86 64.95
CA CYS A 251 -2.58 -5.70 65.44
C CYS A 251 -3.51 -4.68 66.13
N LYS A 252 -3.69 -4.84 67.45
CA LYS A 252 -4.13 -3.74 68.32
C LYS A 252 -3.43 -3.86 69.68
N ARG A 253 -2.16 -3.48 69.73
CA ARG A 253 -1.48 -3.09 70.98
C ARG A 253 -0.18 -2.32 70.70
N SER A 254 -0.32 -1.02 70.44
CA SER A 254 0.70 -0.01 70.71
C SER A 254 0.00 1.31 71.01
N LEU A 255 -0.74 1.31 72.11
CA LEU A 255 -1.08 2.52 72.86
C LEU A 255 -0.16 2.51 74.08
N GLN A 256 1.00 3.14 73.98
CA GLN A 256 1.79 3.69 75.09
C GLN A 256 3.13 4.22 74.55
N THR A 257 3.15 5.48 74.15
CA THR A 257 4.28 6.43 74.35
C THR A 257 3.86 7.79 73.79
N GLY A 258 3.23 8.61 74.63
CA GLY A 258 3.26 10.07 74.55
C GLY A 258 3.55 10.53 75.97
N SER A 259 4.81 10.85 76.30
CA SER A 259 5.45 12.16 76.16
C SER A 259 4.82 13.21 77.10
N ASP A 260 5.43 13.33 78.28
CA ASP A 260 5.24 14.41 79.25
C ASP A 260 5.67 15.79 78.67
N PRO A 261 5.05 16.90 79.12
CA PRO A 261 5.61 18.24 78.97
C PRO A 261 6.06 18.81 80.33
N PHE A 262 7.33 19.22 80.42
CA PHE A 262 7.81 20.20 81.40
C PHE A 262 8.89 21.06 80.73
N THR A 263 8.50 22.23 80.24
CA THR A 263 9.06 23.56 80.55
C THR A 263 8.13 24.61 79.94
#